data_AF-A0A146KKK0-F1
#
_entry.id   AF-A0A146KKK0-F1
#
_cell.length_a   1.000
_cell.length_b   1.000
_cell.length_c   1.000
_cell.angle_alpha   90.00
_cell.angle_beta   90.00
_cell.angle_gamma   90.00
#
_symmetry.space_group_name_H-M   'P 1'
#
loop_
_entity.id
_entity.type
_entity.pdbx_description
1 polymer ?
#
loop_
_entity_poly.entity_id
_entity_poly.type
_entity_poly.pdbx_seq_one_letter_code
_entity_poly.pdbx_strand_id
1 'polypeptide(L)' 'HLVPRSIFADLSPESVQQVMNDEFGQVYDQNNFVFSQFGAGGNWAKGFYCEGAELVDQIMELVRKNAECCDALQ' A
#
# COMPACT_ATOMS: atom_id res chain seq x y z
N HIS A 1 -21.60 1.37 4.36
CA HIS A 1 -20.70 0.43 3.65
C HIS A 1 -19.56 0.08 4.60
N LEU A 2 -19.21 -1.21 4.70
CA LEU A 2 -18.04 -1.65 5.48
C LEU A 2 -16.83 -1.63 4.55
N VAL A 3 -15.75 -0.98 4.98
CA VAL A 3 -14.49 -0.87 4.23
C VAL A 3 -13.40 -1.56 5.06
N PRO A 4 -12.68 -2.55 4.51
CA PRO A 4 -11.56 -3.18 5.20
C PRO A 4 -10.49 -2.15 5.53
N ARG A 5 -9.96 -2.21 6.74
CA ARG A 5 -8.78 -1.44 7.14
C ARG A 5 -7.53 -2.14 6.62
N SER A 6 -7.16 -1.86 5.38
CA SER A 6 -6.00 -2.42 4.71
C SER A 6 -5.23 -1.35 3.94
N ILE A 7 -3.92 -1.52 3.86
CA ILE A 7 -3.01 -0.75 3.00
C ILE A 7 -2.32 -1.75 2.09
N PHE A 8 -2.34 -1.49 0.78
CA PHE A 8 -1.66 -2.30 -0.22
C PHE A 8 -0.45 -1.54 -0.72
N ALA A 9 0.73 -2.13 -0.60
CA ALA A 9 1.98 -1.53 -1.04
C ALA A 9 2.80 -2.55 -1.84
N ASP A 10 3.24 -2.16 -3.03
CA ASP A 10 4.13 -2.98 -3.87
C ASP A 10 5.07 -2.09 -4.69
N LEU A 11 6.19 -2.64 -5.14
CA LEU A 11 7.09 -1.99 -6.10
C LEU A 11 6.72 -2.32 -7.56
N SER A 12 5.52 -2.85 -7.78
CA SER A 12 4.95 -3.15 -9.10
C SER A 12 3.55 -2.53 -9.22
N PRO A 13 3.28 -1.72 -10.24
CA PRO A 13 1.95 -1.18 -10.48
C PRO A 13 0.96 -2.29 -10.90
N GLU A 14 1.44 -3.35 -11.55
CA GLU A 14 0.59 -4.41 -12.10
C GLU A 14 -0.12 -5.21 -11.01
N SER A 15 0.58 -5.57 -9.93
CA SER A 15 -0.01 -6.33 -8.83
C SER A 15 -1.10 -5.53 -8.11
N VAL A 16 -0.87 -4.24 -7.89
CA VAL A 16 -1.84 -3.34 -7.27
C VAL A 16 -3.06 -3.16 -8.16
N GLN A 17 -2.87 -2.93 -9.46
CA GLN A 17 -3.98 -2.80 -10.41
C GLN A 17 -4.79 -4.09 -10.52
N GLN A 18 -4.17 -5.26 -10.37
CA GLN A 18 -4.88 -6.54 -10.36
C GLN A 18 -5.85 -6.61 -9.17
N VAL A 19 -5.45 -6.20 -7.97
CA VAL A 19 -6.33 -6.17 -6.79
C VAL A 19 -7.41 -5.10 -6.93
N MET A 20 -7.08 -3.91 -7.42
CA MET A 20 -8.07 -2.84 -7.64
C MET A 20 -9.20 -3.24 -8.60
N ASN A 21 -8.87 -4.06 -9.61
CA ASN A 21 -9.80 -4.51 -10.65
C ASN A 21 -10.41 -5.88 -10.38
N ASP A 22 -10.12 -6.51 -9.23
CA ASP A 22 -10.72 -7.79 -8.86
C ASP A 22 -12.19 -7.64 -8.44
N GLU A 23 -12.87 -8.77 -8.22
CA GLU A 23 -14.28 -8.82 -7.82
C GLU A 23 -14.58 -8.01 -6.54
N PHE A 24 -13.60 -7.90 -5.64
CA PHE A 24 -13.69 -7.20 -4.37
C PHE A 24 -12.94 -5.86 -4.35
N GLY A 25 -12.35 -5.43 -5.46
CA GLY A 25 -11.51 -4.23 -5.54
C GLY A 25 -12.21 -2.97 -5.06
N GLN A 26 -13.51 -2.87 -5.33
CA GLN A 26 -14.38 -1.74 -4.93
C GLN A 26 -14.75 -1.75 -3.42
N VAL A 27 -14.46 -2.82 -2.70
CA VAL A 27 -14.69 -2.92 -1.25
C VAL A 27 -13.56 -2.23 -0.47
N TYR A 28 -12.37 -2.11 -1.06
CA TYR A 28 -11.21 -1.43 -0.47
C TYR A 28 -11.22 0.08 -0.72
N ASP A 29 -10.60 0.84 0.19
CA ASP A 29 -10.36 2.27 -0.01
C ASP A 29 -9.29 2.46 -1.10
N GLN A 30 -9.67 3.09 -2.21
CA GLN A 30 -8.77 3.35 -3.34
C GLN A 30 -7.59 4.26 -2.97
N ASN A 31 -7.70 5.04 -1.88
CA ASN A 31 -6.61 5.87 -1.38
C ASN A 31 -5.52 5.07 -0.64
N ASN A 32 -5.79 3.81 -0.27
CA ASN A 32 -4.88 2.98 0.51
C ASN A 32 -3.96 2.10 -0.35
N PHE A 33 -3.89 2.35 -1.65
CA PHE A 33 -2.98 1.65 -2.56
C PHE A 33 -1.78 2.52 -2.91
N VAL A 34 -0.58 1.97 -2.73
CA VAL A 34 0.70 2.64 -2.97
C VAL A 34 1.56 1.75 -3.86
N PHE A 35 2.17 2.31 -4.90
CA PHE A 35 3.09 1.55 -5.74
C PHE A 35 4.22 2.38 -6.33
N SER A 36 5.36 1.73 -6.59
CA SER A 36 6.44 2.30 -7.41
C SER A 36 6.29 1.87 -8.86
N GLN A 37 6.85 2.66 -9.78
CA GLN A 37 7.01 2.29 -11.19
C GLN A 37 8.16 1.29 -11.41
N PHE A 38 9.03 1.12 -10.41
CA PHE A 38 10.23 0.31 -10.51
C PHE A 38 10.28 -0.77 -9.43
N GLY A 39 10.46 -2.02 -9.87
CA GLY A 39 10.56 -3.17 -8.98
C GLY A 39 11.91 -3.29 -8.26
N ALA A 40 11.91 -4.01 -7.13
CA ALA A 40 13.14 -4.41 -6.43
C ALA A 40 13.98 -5.44 -7.21
N GLY A 41 13.38 -6.18 -8.16
CA GLY A 41 14.10 -7.15 -9.00
C GLY A 41 14.76 -8.29 -8.21
N GLY A 42 14.14 -8.74 -7.12
CA GLY A 42 14.70 -9.78 -6.24
C GLY A 42 15.86 -9.31 -5.36
N ASN A 43 16.19 -8.01 -5.35
CA ASN A 43 17.26 -7.44 -4.55
C ASN A 43 16.71 -6.72 -3.31
N TRP A 44 17.04 -7.23 -2.13
CA TRP A 44 16.64 -6.63 -0.85
C TRP A 44 17.16 -5.21 -0.65
N ALA A 45 18.43 -4.95 -0.96
CA ALA A 45 19.03 -3.63 -0.77
C ALA A 45 18.36 -2.59 -1.66
N LYS A 46 18.00 -2.97 -2.89
CA LYS A 46 17.24 -2.10 -3.80
C LYS A 46 15.85 -1.80 -3.23
N GLY A 47 15.16 -2.80 -2.70
CA GLY A 47 13.86 -2.63 -2.05
C GLY A 47 13.94 -1.73 -0.80
N PHE A 48 14.96 -1.90 0.04
CA PHE A 48 15.05 -1.17 1.31
C PHE A 48 15.65 0.23 1.18
N TYR A 49 16.76 0.38 0.45
CA TYR A 49 17.52 1.63 0.40
C TYR A 49 17.22 2.50 -0.82
N CYS A 50 16.57 1.97 -1.86
CA CYS A 50 16.25 2.71 -3.08
C CYS A 50 14.74 2.81 -3.25
N GLU A 51 14.14 1.90 -4.03
CA GLU A 51 12.75 2.04 -4.51
C GLU A 51 11.73 2.08 -3.36
N GLY A 52 11.90 1.27 -2.32
CA GLY A 52 10.99 1.28 -1.17
C GLY A 52 11.22 2.45 -0.22
N ALA A 53 12.40 3.07 -0.24
CA ALA A 53 12.66 4.28 0.52
C ALA A 53 11.85 5.48 -0.02
N GLU A 54 11.52 5.48 -1.31
CA GLU A 54 10.65 6.51 -1.91
C GLU A 54 9.19 6.37 -1.49
N LEU A 55 8.74 5.15 -1.14
CA LEU A 55 7.35 4.88 -0.77
C LEU A 55 7.09 4.95 0.75
N VAL A 56 8.12 4.81 1.57
CA VAL A 56 7.96 4.62 3.03
C VAL A 56 7.18 5.77 3.69
N ASP A 57 7.47 7.02 3.31
CA ASP A 57 6.81 8.18 3.91
C ASP A 57 5.31 8.21 3.59
N GLN A 58 4.93 7.85 2.35
CA GLN A 58 3.53 7.74 1.95
C GLN A 58 2.83 6.61 2.71
N ILE A 59 3.47 5.45 2.84
CA ILE A 59 2.91 4.30 3.58
C ILE A 59 2.71 4.66 5.05
N MET A 60 3.70 5.30 5.67
CA MET A 60 3.62 5.72 7.08
C MET A 60 2.50 6.73 7.32
N GLU A 61 2.26 7.65 6.38
CA GLU A 61 1.15 8.60 6.47
C GLU A 61 -0.21 7.91 6.36
N LEU A 62 -0.35 6.90 5.48
CA LEU A 62 -1.56 6.10 5.40
C LEU A 62 -1.79 5.27 6.68
N VAL A 63 -0.74 4.67 7.23
CA VAL A 63 -0.80 3.94 8.51
C VAL A 63 -1.27 4.88 9.62
N ARG A 64 -0.70 6.09 9.71
CA ARG A 64 -1.09 7.11 10.70
C ARG A 64 -2.58 7.45 10.58
N LYS A 65 -3.06 7.80 9.39
CA LYS A 65 -4.49 8.12 9.16
C LYS A 65 -5.40 6.96 9.53
N ASN A 66 -5.03 5.73 9.15
CA ASN A 66 -5.81 4.55 9.49
C ASN A 66 -5.82 4.30 11.01
N ALA A 67 -4.70 4.48 11.68
CA ALA A 67 -4.59 4.33 13.13
C ALA A 67 -5.40 5.39 13.90
N GLU A 68 -5.40 6.65 13.44
CA GLU A 68 -6.18 7.74 14.05
C GLU A 68 -7.69 7.53 13.93
N CYS A 69 -8.14 6.77 12.94
CA CYS A 69 -9.53 6.35 12.81
C CYS A 69 -9.89 5.12 13.67
N CYS A 70 -9.02 4.68 14.58
CA CYS A 70 -9.30 3.64 15.56
C CYS A 70 -9.45 4.26 16.96
N ASP A 71 -10.45 3.81 17.73
CA ASP A 71 -10.57 4.18 19.15
C ASP A 71 -9.43 3.56 19.98
N ALA A 72 -9.01 2.34 19.63
CA ALA A 72 -7.87 1.64 20.20
C ALA A 72 -7.27 0.67 19.17
N LEU A 73 -6.05 0.94 18.72
CA LEU A 73 -5.26 0.03 17.87
C LEU A 73 -4.45 -0.92 18.76
N GLN A 74 -4.36 -2.21 18.39
CA GLN A 74 -3.60 -3.24 19.12
C GLN A 74 -2.17 -3.41 18.59
#